data_AF-A0A6J7F125-F1
#
_entry.id   AF-A0A6J7F125-F1
#
_cell.length_a   1.000
_cell.length_b   1.000
_cell.length_c   1.000
_cell.angle_alpha   90.00
_cell.angle_beta   90.00
_cell.angle_gamma   90.00
#
_symmetry.space_group_name_H-M   'P 1'
#
loop_
_entity.id
_entity.type
_entity.pdbx_description
1 polymer ?
#
loop_
_entity_poly.entity_id
_entity_poly.type
_entity_poly.pdbx_seq_one_letter_code
_entity_poly.pdbx_strand_id
1 'polypeptide(L)'
;MLIARDRGCSFPSCTRPATWCQSHHLDDWVEGGPTDIDSLTFACDMHHALVGTGPGKWATTKTTAGHRYPGRTLWHPPAGMDPTRRGLINHAHHPEEVLYPPDHHSDNTHDTRDTGDTADEEPRQPA
;
A
#
# COMPACT_ATOMS: atom_id res chain seq x y z
N MET A 1 7.03 -6.50 -5.68
CA MET A 1 8.22 -6.55 -4.79
C MET A 1 8.08 -5.53 -3.65
N LEU A 2 8.45 -5.85 -2.40
CA LEU A 2 8.27 -4.95 -1.23
C LEU A 2 8.99 -3.60 -1.38
N ILE A 3 10.21 -3.58 -1.93
CA ILE A 3 10.95 -2.34 -2.21
C ILE A 3 10.17 -1.39 -3.12
N ALA A 4 9.48 -1.91 -4.13
CA ALA A 4 8.72 -1.08 -5.06
C ALA A 4 7.48 -0.45 -4.39
N ARG A 5 6.80 -1.21 -3.51
CA ARG A 5 5.57 -0.77 -2.86
C ARG A 5 5.82 0.08 -1.62
N ASP A 6 6.73 -0.32 -0.75
CA ASP A 6 6.91 0.31 0.56
C ASP A 6 8.02 1.37 0.53
N ARG A 7 9.03 1.21 -0.35
CA ARG A 7 10.19 2.10 -0.59
C ARG A 7 11.09 2.40 0.63
N GLY A 8 10.63 2.06 1.83
CA GLY A 8 11.32 2.18 3.11
C GLY A 8 10.43 1.71 4.25
N CYS A 9 10.72 2.14 5.47
CA CYS A 9 9.94 1.75 6.64
C CYS A 9 8.51 2.28 6.52
N SER A 10 7.50 1.43 6.68
CA SER A 10 6.10 1.83 6.54
C SER A 10 5.52 2.53 7.78
N PHE A 11 6.28 2.63 8.88
CA PHE A 11 5.85 3.32 10.10
C PHE A 11 5.64 4.82 9.84
N PRO A 12 4.57 5.45 10.35
CA PRO A 12 4.22 6.84 10.08
C PRO A 12 5.40 7.81 10.24
N SER A 13 5.64 8.61 9.21
CA SER A 13 6.70 9.64 9.15
C SER A 13 8.15 9.12 9.25
N CYS A 14 8.38 7.80 9.24
CA CYS A 14 9.74 7.27 9.18
C CYS A 14 10.33 7.47 7.78
N THR A 15 11.60 7.86 7.71
CA THR A 15 12.34 8.07 6.45
C THR A 15 13.45 7.03 6.23
N ARG A 16 13.55 6.00 7.08
CA ARG A 16 14.58 4.97 6.93
C ARG A 16 14.37 4.18 5.62
N PRO A 17 15.42 4.04 4.79
CA PRO A 17 15.29 3.40 3.49
C PRO A 17 15.06 1.89 3.62
N ALA A 18 14.60 1.27 2.52
CA ALA A 18 14.33 -0.17 2.47
C ALA A 18 15.54 -1.04 2.85
N THR A 19 16.76 -0.60 2.53
CA THR A 19 18.01 -1.31 2.87
C THR A 19 18.28 -1.39 4.38
N TRP A 20 17.57 -0.62 5.20
CA TRP A 20 17.63 -0.62 6.66
C TRP A 20 16.37 -1.22 7.29
N CYS A 21 15.57 -1.92 6.49
CA CYS A 21 14.33 -2.53 6.91
C CYS A 21 14.39 -4.05 6.82
N GLN A 22 13.63 -4.68 7.70
CA GLN A 22 13.33 -6.09 7.70
C GLN A 22 11.92 -6.29 7.13
N SER A 23 11.68 -7.43 6.50
CA SER A 23 10.33 -7.87 6.17
C SER A 23 9.59 -8.25 7.45
N HIS A 24 8.46 -7.61 7.68
CA HIS A 24 7.57 -7.81 8.83
C HIS A 24 6.27 -8.44 8.34
N HIS A 25 5.88 -9.58 8.92
CA HIS A 25 4.58 -10.18 8.70
C HIS A 25 3.49 -9.41 9.43
N LEU A 26 2.39 -9.13 8.73
CA LEU A 26 1.23 -8.45 9.34
C LEU A 26 0.48 -9.38 10.30
N ASP A 27 0.33 -10.64 9.88
CA ASP A 27 -0.08 -11.74 10.72
C ASP A 27 1.17 -12.44 11.24
N ASP A 28 1.29 -12.61 12.56
CA ASP A 28 2.52 -13.11 13.17
C ASP A 28 2.98 -14.44 12.56
N TRP A 29 4.27 -14.51 12.18
CA TRP A 29 4.87 -15.71 11.58
C TRP A 29 4.69 -16.96 12.46
N VAL A 30 4.79 -16.80 13.78
CA VAL A 30 4.65 -17.91 14.74
C VAL A 30 3.24 -18.52 14.73
N GLU A 31 2.24 -17.73 14.34
CA GLU A 31 0.84 -18.17 14.18
C GLU A 31 0.55 -18.68 12.75
N GLY A 32 1.58 -18.84 11.91
CA GLY A 32 1.45 -19.34 10.55
C GLY A 32 1.18 -18.26 9.50
N GLY A 33 1.48 -16.99 9.80
CA GLY A 33 1.36 -15.88 8.84
C GLY A 33 2.13 -16.15 7.54
N PRO A 34 1.53 -15.93 6.35
CA PRO A 34 2.16 -16.28 5.08
C PRO A 34 3.30 -15.32 4.71
N THR A 35 4.36 -15.87 4.13
CA THR A 35 5.42 -15.08 3.47
C THR A 35 4.95 -14.72 2.05
N ASP A 36 4.02 -13.77 1.98
CA ASP A 36 3.42 -13.25 0.76
C ASP A 36 3.61 -11.73 0.69
N ILE A 37 3.81 -11.16 -0.50
CA ILE A 37 3.95 -9.71 -0.66
C ILE A 37 2.77 -8.92 -0.07
N ASP A 38 1.56 -9.48 -0.14
CA ASP A 38 0.36 -8.82 0.36
C ASP A 38 0.23 -8.93 1.89
N SER A 39 0.94 -9.90 2.49
CA SER A 39 0.95 -10.18 3.93
C SER A 39 2.21 -9.70 4.65
N LEU A 40 3.09 -9.01 3.93
CA LEU A 40 4.33 -8.45 4.45
C LEU A 40 4.36 -6.92 4.33
N THR A 41 5.25 -6.28 5.10
CA THR A 41 5.65 -4.87 4.94
C THR A 41 7.09 -4.66 5.40
N PHE A 42 7.69 -3.50 5.12
CA PHE A 42 8.96 -3.11 5.70
C PHE A 42 8.84 -2.37 7.03
N ALA A 43 9.61 -2.83 8.02
CA ALA A 43 9.84 -2.14 9.28
C ALA A 43 11.35 -2.06 9.56
N CYS A 44 11.83 -0.90 9.96
CA CYS A 44 13.21 -0.78 10.44
C CYS A 44 13.35 -1.40 11.84
N ASP A 45 14.58 -1.71 12.27
CA ASP A 45 14.81 -2.38 13.56
C ASP A 45 14.08 -1.74 14.75
N MET A 46 14.04 -0.39 14.78
CA MET A 46 13.39 0.37 15.85
C MET A 46 11.86 0.20 15.85
N HIS A 47 11.22 0.30 14.68
CA HIS A 47 9.76 0.18 14.58
C HIS A 47 9.29 -1.27 14.55
N HIS A 48 10.12 -2.20 14.08
CA HIS A 48 9.80 -3.62 14.10
C HIS A 48 9.61 -4.12 15.55
N ALA A 49 10.44 -3.67 16.48
CA ALA A 49 10.34 -4.01 17.91
C ALA A 49 9.05 -3.50 18.61
N LEU A 50 8.33 -2.55 18.00
CA LEU A 50 7.10 -1.99 18.55
C LEU A 50 5.88 -2.88 18.34
N VAL A 51 5.91 -3.78 17.36
CA VAL A 51 4.79 -4.66 17.03
C VAL A 51 4.71 -5.85 17.99
N GLY A 52 3.51 -6.38 18.20
CA GLY A 52 3.25 -7.62 18.95
C GLY A 52 1.83 -7.71 19.49
N THR A 53 1.55 -8.75 20.27
CA THR A 53 0.21 -9.09 20.76
C THR A 53 -0.19 -8.43 22.10
N GLY A 54 0.73 -7.74 22.76
CA GLY A 54 0.50 -7.14 24.08
C GLY A 54 -0.27 -5.80 24.07
N PRO A 55 -0.82 -5.37 25.22
CA PRO A 55 -1.63 -4.15 25.32
C PRO A 55 -0.87 -2.84 25.01
N GLY A 56 0.46 -2.85 25.14
CA GLY A 56 1.35 -1.74 24.80
C GLY A 56 1.96 -1.83 23.39
N LYS A 57 1.51 -2.76 22.56
CA LYS A 57 2.10 -3.04 21.25
C LYS A 57 1.33 -2.40 20.11
N TRP A 58 2.07 -2.04 19.08
CA TRP A 58 1.52 -1.64 17.80
C TRP A 58 1.01 -2.88 17.06
N ALA A 59 0.05 -2.68 16.17
CA ALA A 59 -0.39 -3.70 15.22
C ALA A 59 -0.35 -3.13 13.81
N THR A 60 -0.29 -4.00 12.81
CA THR A 60 -0.26 -3.61 11.40
C THR A 60 -1.38 -4.30 10.62
N THR A 61 -1.95 -3.61 9.65
CA THR A 61 -2.88 -4.22 8.68
C THR A 61 -2.59 -3.71 7.27
N LYS A 62 -3.13 -4.40 6.26
CA LYS A 62 -3.06 -3.96 4.86
C LYS A 62 -4.37 -3.31 4.44
N THR A 63 -4.28 -2.18 3.75
CA THR A 63 -5.45 -1.56 3.11
C THR A 63 -5.90 -2.38 1.90
N THR A 64 -7.21 -2.55 1.74
CA THR A 64 -7.82 -3.27 0.61
C THR A 64 -7.80 -2.44 -0.68
N ALA A 65 -8.19 -3.06 -1.80
CA ALA A 65 -8.24 -2.42 -3.11
C ALA A 65 -9.16 -1.18 -3.18
N GLY A 66 -10.22 -1.13 -2.36
CA GLY A 66 -11.16 0.00 -2.32
C GLY A 66 -10.73 1.15 -1.43
N HIS A 67 -9.60 1.03 -0.72
CA HIS A 67 -9.08 2.11 0.10
C HIS A 67 -8.47 3.22 -0.75
N ARG A 68 -8.50 4.48 -0.29
CA ARG A 68 -7.87 5.61 -0.99
C ARG A 68 -6.41 5.38 -1.34
N TYR A 69 -5.69 4.64 -0.48
CA TYR A 69 -4.32 4.21 -0.71
C TYR A 69 -4.28 2.68 -0.67
N PRO A 70 -4.54 1.98 -1.78
CA PRO A 70 -4.56 0.53 -1.83
C PRO A 70 -3.20 -0.11 -1.52
N GLY A 71 -3.20 -1.28 -0.89
CA GLY A 71 -1.97 -2.04 -0.59
C GLY A 71 -0.98 -1.35 0.37
N ARG A 72 -1.30 -0.20 0.97
CA ARG A 72 -0.48 0.45 2.00
C ARG A 72 -0.67 -0.23 3.36
N THR A 73 0.35 -0.13 4.20
CA THR A 73 0.30 -0.64 5.58
C THR A 73 -0.28 0.42 6.50
N LEU A 74 -1.28 0.04 7.28
CA LEU A 74 -1.77 0.82 8.41
C LEU A 74 -1.04 0.39 9.67
N TRP A 75 -0.52 1.37 10.43
CA TRP A 75 0.01 1.17 11.76
C TRP A 75 -0.99 1.61 12.80
N HIS A 76 -1.40 0.67 13.65
CA HIS A 76 -2.39 0.86 14.70
C HIS A 76 -1.68 1.03 16.05
N PRO A 77 -1.80 2.19 16.69
CA PRO A 77 -1.18 2.43 17.99
C PRO A 77 -1.76 1.51 19.08
N PRO A 78 -1.07 1.37 20.23
CA PRO A 78 -1.62 0.74 21.42
C PRO A 78 -2.88 1.47 21.90
N ALA A 79 -3.83 0.74 22.49
CA ALA A 79 -5.10 1.30 22.95
C ALA A 79 -4.93 2.40 24.03
N GLY A 80 -3.85 2.34 24.81
CA GLY A 80 -3.52 3.39 25.77
C GLY A 80 -3.07 4.72 25.15
N MET A 81 -2.65 4.71 23.87
CA MET A 81 -2.24 5.90 23.12
C MET A 81 -3.41 6.46 22.28
N ASP A 82 -4.17 5.58 21.63
CA ASP A 82 -5.41 5.93 20.93
C ASP A 82 -6.44 4.79 21.15
N PRO A 83 -7.52 5.04 21.90
CA PRO A 83 -8.54 4.03 22.18
C PRO A 83 -9.21 3.46 20.92
N THR A 84 -9.26 4.23 19.84
CA THR A 84 -9.83 3.79 18.55
C THR A 84 -8.84 3.01 17.70
N ARG A 85 -7.56 3.01 18.10
CA ARG A 85 -6.44 2.39 17.38
C ARG A 85 -6.44 2.73 15.89
N ARG A 86 -6.68 4.01 15.56
CA ARG A 86 -6.80 4.45 14.17
C ARG A 86 -5.54 4.12 13.40
N GLY A 87 -5.71 3.53 12.21
CA GLY A 87 -4.61 3.18 11.32
C GLY A 87 -3.93 4.43 10.74
N LEU A 88 -2.61 4.47 10.81
CA LEU A 88 -1.78 5.56 10.29
C LEU A 88 -0.94 5.05 9.11
N ILE A 89 -0.81 5.87 8.06
CA ILE A 89 0.00 5.56 6.87
C ILE A 89 1.25 6.43 6.87
N ASN A 90 2.37 5.87 6.41
CA ASN A 90 3.56 6.66 6.13
C ASN A 90 3.56 7.22 4.70
N HIS A 91 3.49 8.55 4.56
CA HIS A 91 3.60 9.21 3.25
C HIS A 91 5.03 9.65 2.90
N ALA A 92 6.00 9.54 3.81
CA ALA A 92 7.35 10.06 3.61
C ALA A 92 8.10 9.42 2.43
N HIS A 93 7.80 8.15 2.12
CA HIS A 93 8.36 7.45 0.97
C HIS A 93 7.49 7.53 -0.30
N HIS A 94 6.32 8.18 -0.20
CA HIS A 94 5.33 8.35 -1.26
C HIS A 94 4.87 9.82 -1.36
N PRO A 95 5.80 10.77 -1.63
CA PRO A 95 5.45 12.18 -1.68
C PRO A 95 4.36 12.49 -2.71
N GLU A 96 4.24 11.67 -3.77
CA GLU A 96 3.19 11.79 -4.77
C GLU A 96 1.78 11.73 -4.16
N GLU A 97 1.56 10.99 -3.07
CA GLU A 97 0.25 10.86 -2.42
C GLU A 97 -0.19 12.14 -1.69
N VAL A 98 0.76 12.99 -1.34
CA VAL A 98 0.51 14.28 -0.68
C VAL A 98 0.47 15.41 -1.71
N LEU A 99 1.36 15.36 -2.71
CA LEU A 99 1.44 16.37 -3.77
C LEU A 99 0.28 16.25 -4.77
N TYR A 100 -0.13 15.03 -5.08
CA TYR A 100 -1.20 14.70 -6.02
C TYR A 100 -2.12 13.66 -5.41
N PRO A 101 -2.99 14.05 -4.46
CA PRO A 101 -3.80 13.08 -3.74
C PRO A 101 -4.79 12.39 -4.70
N PRO A 102 -5.07 11.08 -4.51
CA PRO A 102 -5.75 10.25 -5.50
C PRO A 102 -7.21 10.63 -5.80
N ASP A 103 -7.84 11.47 -4.98
CA ASP A 103 -9.17 12.08 -5.23
C ASP A 103 -9.13 13.32 -6.13
N HIS A 104 -7.96 13.90 -6.37
CA HIS A 104 -7.77 14.99 -7.30
C HIS A 104 -7.53 14.52 -8.74
N HIS A 105 -7.57 13.20 -8.99
CA HIS A 105 -7.74 12.67 -10.34
C HIS A 105 -9.20 12.87 -10.78
N SER A 106 -9.59 14.10 -11.03
CA SER A 106 -10.76 14.36 -11.87
C SER A 106 -10.48 13.77 -13.25
N ASP A 107 -11.38 12.92 -13.72
CA ASP A 107 -11.52 12.45 -15.09
C ASP A 107 -10.98 13.47 -16.09
N ASN A 108 -9.79 13.22 -16.62
CA ASN A 108 -9.30 13.89 -17.83
C ASN A 108 -9.30 12.90 -18.99
N THR A 109 -10.35 12.07 -19.09
CA THR A 109 -10.76 11.38 -20.31
C THR A 109 -11.75 12.26 -21.08
N HIS A 110 -11.27 13.45 -21.45
CA HIS A 110 -11.82 14.20 -22.57
C HIS A 110 -10.70 14.25 -23.61
N ASP A 111 -11.04 13.88 -24.85
CA ASP A 111 -10.15 13.73 -26.03
C ASP A 111 -9.51 12.33 -26.13
N THR A 112 -10.11 11.36 -26.83
CA THR A 112 -10.28 11.38 -28.29
C THR A 112 -11.59 10.73 -28.75
N ARG A 113 -12.52 11.55 -29.23
CA ARG A 113 -13.54 11.14 -30.20
C ARG A 113 -13.23 11.87 -31.50
N ASP A 114 -12.30 11.34 -32.28
CA ASP A 114 -12.25 11.62 -33.71
C ASP A 114 -11.49 10.51 -34.43
N THR A 115 -12.23 9.54 -34.98
CA THR A 115 -11.99 8.98 -36.31
C THR A 115 -13.27 8.26 -36.71
N GLY A 116 -14.19 8.99 -37.33
CA GLY A 116 -15.11 8.36 -38.28
C GLY A 116 -14.47 8.43 -39.65
N ASP A 117 -14.23 7.29 -40.30
CA ASP A 117 -14.78 7.04 -41.64
C ASP A 117 -14.68 5.54 -41.99
N THR A 118 -15.72 5.09 -42.67
CA THR A 118 -16.06 3.74 -43.08
C THR A 118 -15.25 3.26 -44.28
N ALA A 119 -14.86 1.98 -44.29
CA ALA A 119 -14.77 1.20 -45.54
C ALA A 119 -14.93 -0.30 -45.22
N ASP A 120 -15.95 -0.90 -45.83
CA ASP A 120 -16.21 -2.33 -45.86
C ASP A 120 -14.98 -3.14 -46.31
N GLU A 121 -14.61 -4.18 -45.54
CA GLU A 121 -13.81 -5.29 -46.07
C GLU A 121 -14.53 -6.62 -45.75
N GLU A 122 -15.00 -7.24 -46.83
CA GLU A 122 -15.74 -8.50 -46.92
C GLU A 122 -14.99 -9.69 -46.25
N PRO A 123 -15.69 -10.63 -45.58
CA PRO A 123 -15.03 -11.73 -44.89
C PRO A 123 -14.55 -12.81 -45.89
N ARG A 124 -13.23 -13.00 -45.98
CA ARG A 124 -12.63 -14.13 -46.72
C ARG A 124 -13.04 -15.46 -46.08
N GLN A 125 -13.74 -16.31 -46.83
CA GLN A 125 -14.00 -17.71 -46.47
C GLN A 125 -12.72 -18.56 -46.62
N PRO A 126 -12.50 -19.58 -45.76
CA PRO A 126 -11.40 -20.52 -45.92
C PRO A 126 -11.71 -21.58 -47.01
N ALA A 127 -10.66 -22.07 -47.65
CA ALA A 127 -10.68 -23.13 -48.67
C ALA A 127 -10.81 -24.55 -48.07
#